data_AF-A0A967X690-F1
#
_entry.id   AF-A0A967X690-F1
#
_cell.length_a   1.000
_cell.length_b   1.000
_cell.length_c   1.000
_cell.angle_alpha   90.00
_cell.angle_beta   90.00
_cell.angle_gamma   90.00
#
_symmetry.space_group_name_H-M   'P 1'
#
loop_
_entity.id
_entity.type
_entity.pdbx_description
1 polymer ?
#
loop_
_entity_poly.entity_id
_entity_poly.type
_entity_poly.pdbx_seq_one_letter_code
_entity_poly.pdbx_strand_id
1 'polypeptide(L)' 'EAGLHRQDIILEVDKQEVKDVDDLEEQLAKAEDGALLLIRRGDSTLFVAMEQPQG' A
#
# COMPACT_ATOMS: atom_id res chain seq x y z
N GLU A 1 -12.00 6.87 -6.97
CA GLU A 1 -12.21 5.72 -6.07
C GLU A 1 -10.84 5.22 -5.65
N ALA A 2 -10.58 5.01 -4.36
CA ALA A 2 -9.31 4.44 -3.93
C ALA A 2 -9.19 3.02 -4.51
N GLY A 3 -8.08 2.69 -5.18
CA GLY A 3 -7.90 1.39 -5.86
C GLY A 3 -7.82 0.16 -4.93
N LEU A 4 -7.93 0.38 -3.62
CA LEU A 4 -7.97 -0.65 -2.59
C LEU A 4 -9.40 -1.12 -2.32
N HIS A 5 -9.53 -2.43 -2.13
CA HIS A 5 -10.78 -3.09 -1.79
C HIS A 5 -10.62 -3.88 -0.50
N ARG A 6 -11.75 -4.17 0.15
CA ARG A 6 -11.74 -5.10 1.30
C ARG A 6 -11.11 -6.43 0.87
N GLN A 7 -10.38 -7.03 1.81
CA GLN A 7 -9.64 -8.30 1.64
C GLN A 7 -8.34 -8.19 0.84
N ASP A 8 -7.95 -6.99 0.40
CA ASP A 8 -6.59 -6.78 -0.07
C ASP A 8 -5.61 -6.98 1.08
N ILE A 9 -4.52 -7.70 0.80
CA ILE A 9 -3.41 -7.89 1.75
C ILE A 9 -2.22 -7.13 1.19
N ILE A 10 -1.74 -6.14 1.95
CA ILE A 10 -0.57 -5.33 1.59
C ILE A 10 0.68 -6.17 1.84
N LEU A 11 1.54 -6.25 0.83
CA LEU A 11 2.81 -7.00 0.87
C LEU A 11 4.01 -6.05 0.86
N GLU A 12 3.91 -4.95 0.11
CA GLU A 12 4.99 -3.96 0.01
C GLU A 12 4.44 -2.52 -0.07
N VAL A 13 5.23 -1.56 0.41
CA VAL A 13 5.11 -0.12 0.10
C VAL A 13 6.40 0.32 -0.57
N ASP A 14 6.32 0.94 -1.74
CA ASP A 14 7.47 1.47 -2.48
C ASP A 14 8.63 0.46 -2.64
N LYS A 15 8.27 -0.80 -2.90
CA LYS A 15 9.18 -1.97 -3.08
C LYS A 15 9.92 -2.39 -1.80
N GLN A 16 9.40 -2.00 -0.63
CA GLN A 16 9.86 -2.49 0.66
C GLN A 16 8.79 -3.40 1.26
N GLU A 17 9.21 -4.59 1.71
CA GLU A 17 8.32 -5.56 2.35
C GLU A 17 7.67 -4.95 3.58
N VAL A 18 6.38 -5.23 3.76
CA VAL A 18 5.59 -4.86 4.95
C VAL A 18 5.34 -6.11 5.78
N LYS A 19 5.82 -6.12 7.02
CA LYS A 19 5.72 -7.30 7.91
C LYS A 19 4.55 -7.24 8.88
N ASP A 20 4.19 -6.04 9.27
CA ASP A 20 3.14 -5.75 10.23
C ASP A 20 2.56 -4.34 10.00
N VAL A 21 1.65 -3.94 10.88
CA VAL A 21 0.95 -2.66 10.77
C VAL A 21 1.87 -1.49 11.09
N ASP A 22 2.80 -1.64 12.04
CA ASP A 22 3.70 -0.57 12.44
C ASP A 22 4.67 -0.24 11.29
N ASP A 23 5.19 -1.26 10.62
CA ASP A 23 6.03 -1.14 9.43
C ASP A 23 5.28 -0.46 8.27
N LEU A 24 4.01 -0.84 8.06
CA LEU A 24 3.14 -0.18 7.07
C LEU A 24 2.97 1.31 7.37
N GLU A 25 2.64 1.66 8.62
CA GLU A 25 2.43 3.05 9.05
C GLU A 25 3.70 3.88 8.88
N GLU A 26 4.85 3.34 9.28
CA GLU A 26 6.15 3.99 9.11
C GLU A 26 6.52 4.22 7.64
N GLN A 27 6.28 3.23 6.77
CA GLN A 27 6.59 3.33 5.35
C GLN A 27 5.67 4.35 4.66
N LEU A 28 4.37 4.34 4.98
CA LEU A 28 3.42 5.33 4.46
C LEU A 28 3.72 6.74 4.97
N ALA A 29 4.16 6.91 6.22
CA ALA A 29 4.56 8.21 6.75
C ALA A 29 5.80 8.80 6.05
N LYS A 30 6.64 7.96 5.43
CA LYS A 30 7.80 8.37 4.64
C LYS A 30 7.45 8.70 3.19
N ALA A 31 6.27 8.33 2.72
CA ALA A 31 5.82 8.55 1.34
C ALA A 31 5.27 9.97 1.15
N GLU A 32 6.03 10.84 0.49
CA GLU A 32 5.72 12.27 0.37
C GLU A 32 4.59 12.58 -0.64
N ASP A 33 4.64 11.98 -1.84
CA ASP A 33 3.73 12.29 -2.96
C ASP A 33 2.62 11.24 -3.17
N GLY A 34 2.57 10.22 -2.31
CA GLY A 34 1.78 9.01 -2.51
C GLY A 34 2.64 7.76 -2.46
N ALA A 35 2.01 6.60 -2.46
CA ALA A 35 2.65 5.31 -2.24
C ALA A 35 2.27 4.29 -3.32
N LEU A 36 3.24 3.48 -3.74
CA LEU A 36 3.00 2.31 -4.58
C LEU A 36 2.88 1.07 -3.70
N LEU A 37 1.69 0.49 -3.65
CA LEU A 37 1.43 -0.72 -2.89
C LEU A 37 1.51 -1.96 -3.78
N LEU A 38 2.23 -2.99 -3.33
CA LEU A 38 2.02 -4.35 -3.83
C LEU A 38 0.97 -5.01 -2.95
N ILE A 39 -0.14 -5.45 -3.55
CA ILE A 39 -1.20 -6.16 -2.83
C ILE A 39 -1.43 -7.55 -3.39
N ARG A 40 -1.89 -8.46 -2.52
CA ARG A 40 -2.53 -9.72 -2.91
C ARG A 40 -4.05 -9.57 -2.87
N ARG A 41 -4.71 -9.88 -3.99
CA ARG A 41 -6.17 -9.93 -4.13
C ARG A 41 -6.58 -11.30 -4.67
N GLY A 42 -7.14 -12.12 -3.79
CA GLY A 42 -7.36 -13.54 -4.10
C GLY A 42 -6.03 -14.22 -4.42
N ASP A 43 -5.94 -14.83 -5.60
CA ASP A 43 -4.75 -15.55 -6.07
C ASP A 43 -3.76 -14.69 -6.87
N SER A 44 -4.07 -13.39 -7.04
CA SER A 44 -3.27 -12.47 -7.86
C SER A 44 -2.53 -11.45 -7.01
N THR A 45 -1.38 -11.01 -7.51
CA THR A 45 -0.66 -9.83 -6.99
C THR A 45 -0.72 -8.69 -8.00
N LEU A 46 -1.00 -7.48 -7.53
CA LEU A 46 -1.07 -6.29 -8.37
C LEU A 46 -0.54 -5.06 -7.66
N PHE A 47 -0.06 -4.10 -8.44
CA PHE A 47 0.34 -2.80 -7.93
C PHE A 47 -0.84 -1.83 -7.90
N VAL A 48 -0.97 -1.09 -6.81
CA VAL A 48 -1.97 -0.03 -6.62
C VAL A 48 -1.25 1.25 -6.21
N ALA A 49 -1.43 2.32 -6.99
CA ALA A 49 -0.96 3.64 -6.60
C ALA A 49 -2.00 4.31 -5.69
N MET A 50 -1.55 4.82 -4.54
CA MET A 50 -2.35 5.68 -3.68
C MET A 50 -1.82 7.10 -3.75
N GLU A 51 -2.73 8.04 -4.02
CA GLU A 51 -2.46 9.47 -3.85
C GLU A 51 -2.63 9.84 -2.37
N GLN A 52 -1.75 10.69 -1.85
CA GLN A 52 -1.97 11.32 -0.55
C GLN A 52 -3.31 12.07 -0.60
N PRO A 53 -4.25 11.84 0.34
CA PRO A 53 -5.45 12.66 0.40
C PRO A 53 -5.01 14.11 0.61
N GLN A 54 -5.24 14.96 -0.40
CA GLN A 54 -5.05 16.39 -0.25
C GLN A 54 -5.98 16.83 0.89
N GLY A 55 -5.39 17.43 1.92
CA GLY A 55 -6.11 17.90 3.12
C GLY A 55 -7.22 18.88 2.81
#